data_AF-A0A356TZH4-F1
#
_entry.id   AF-A0A356TZH4-F1
#
_cell.length_a   1.000
_cell.length_b   1.000
_cell.length_c   1.000
_cell.angle_alpha   90.00
_cell.angle_beta   90.00
_cell.angle_gamma   90.00
#
_symmetry.space_group_name_H-M   'P 1'
#
loop_
_entity.id
_entity.type
_entity.pdbx_description
1 polymer ?
#
loop_
_entity_poly.entity_id
_entity_poly.type
_entity_poly.pdbx_seq_one_letter_code
_entity_poly.pdbx_strand_id
1 'polypeptide(L)'
;GAGGNPGFMSVTDLESYKVKERPAICVPFRGHQVCGMGPPSSGGLSVGQILGLLDRFPVGSPDDPQTLRLLGDASRLAFADRGRYMADSDFVPMPTEGLISEEYLTSRASLLKGPNALLEAL
;
A
#
# COMPACT_ATOMS: atom_id res chain seq x y z
N GLY A 1 -20.86 -27.62 -11.89
CA GLY A 1 -20.67 -27.77 -10.43
C GLY A 1 -21.25 -29.08 -9.95
N ALA A 2 -20.75 -29.64 -8.84
CA ALA A 2 -21.34 -30.81 -8.21
C ALA A 2 -22.69 -30.45 -7.58
N GLY A 3 -23.68 -31.34 -7.64
CA GLY A 3 -25.06 -31.06 -7.19
C GLY A 3 -25.21 -30.63 -5.73
N GLY A 4 -24.23 -30.94 -4.86
CA GLY A 4 -24.19 -30.49 -3.46
C GLY A 4 -23.13 -29.42 -3.15
N ASN A 5 -22.33 -29.00 -4.14
CA ASN A 5 -21.26 -28.00 -4.02
C ASN A 5 -21.09 -27.26 -5.36
N PRO A 6 -21.97 -26.30 -5.69
CA PRO A 6 -21.96 -25.63 -6.98
C PRO A 6 -20.85 -24.56 -7.03
N GLY A 7 -19.61 -24.98 -7.28
CA GLY A 7 -18.52 -24.10 -7.70
C GLY A 7 -18.57 -23.80 -9.21
N PHE A 8 -18.03 -22.65 -9.61
CA PHE A 8 -17.90 -22.21 -11.01
C PHE A 8 -16.58 -22.61 -11.68
N MET A 9 -15.58 -23.00 -10.89
CA MET A 9 -14.26 -23.41 -11.39
C MET A 9 -14.38 -24.68 -12.24
N SER A 10 -13.68 -24.67 -13.38
CA SER A 10 -13.65 -25.72 -14.40
C SER A 10 -12.23 -26.19 -14.69
N VAL A 11 -12.09 -27.31 -15.40
CA VAL A 11 -10.78 -27.76 -15.88
C VAL A 11 -10.14 -26.72 -16.81
N THR A 12 -10.95 -26.03 -17.62
CA THR A 12 -10.48 -24.95 -18.49
C THR A 12 -9.84 -23.79 -17.71
N ASP A 13 -10.33 -23.46 -16.51
CA ASP A 13 -9.70 -22.43 -15.66
C ASP A 13 -8.30 -22.85 -15.21
N LEU A 14 -8.11 -24.13 -14.90
CA LEU A 14 -6.80 -24.67 -14.50
C LEU A 14 -5.81 -24.71 -15.67
N GLU A 15 -6.27 -25.10 -16.86
CA GLU A 15 -5.44 -25.15 -18.08
C GLU A 15 -5.06 -23.75 -18.58
N SER A 16 -5.96 -22.78 -18.40
CA SER A 16 -5.76 -21.40 -18.86
C SER A 16 -4.98 -20.54 -17.86
N TYR A 17 -4.84 -20.96 -16.60
CA TYR A 17 -4.07 -20.22 -15.59
C TYR A 17 -2.62 -19.97 -16.05
N LYS A 18 -2.16 -18.73 -15.87
CA LYS A 18 -0.79 -18.30 -16.16
C LYS A 18 -0.21 -17.55 -14.97
N VAL A 19 0.97 -17.98 -14.53
CA VAL A 19 1.80 -17.20 -13.62
C VAL A 19 2.41 -16.03 -14.39
N LYS A 20 2.50 -14.87 -13.74
CA LYS A 20 3.15 -13.68 -14.29
C LYS A 20 4.24 -13.23 -13.33
N GLU A 21 5.48 -13.18 -13.81
CA GLU A 21 6.57 -12.52 -13.11
C GLU A 21 6.40 -11.00 -13.24
N ARG A 22 6.59 -10.27 -12.14
CA ARG A 22 6.34 -8.84 -12.07
C ARG A 22 7.45 -8.15 -11.28
N PRO A 23 7.80 -6.90 -11.63
CA PRO A 23 8.77 -6.14 -10.88
C PRO A 23 8.29 -5.93 -9.44
N ALA A 24 9.23 -5.94 -8.51
CA ALA A 24 8.99 -5.51 -7.14
C ALA A 24 8.76 -4.00 -7.09
N ILE A 25 8.01 -3.56 -6.07
CA ILE A 25 7.92 -2.15 -5.70
C ILE A 25 8.95 -1.89 -4.63
N CYS A 26 9.84 -0.94 -4.89
CA CYS A 26 10.92 -0.57 -3.99
C CYS A 26 10.85 0.92 -3.65
N VAL A 27 10.97 1.27 -2.38
CA VAL A 27 11.06 2.65 -1.91
C VAL A 27 12.31 2.86 -1.06
N PRO A 28 12.93 4.05 -1.08
CA PRO A 28 13.97 4.40 -0.12
C PRO A 28 13.35 4.67 1.25
N PHE A 29 14.02 4.25 2.31
CA PHE A 29 13.65 4.59 3.69
C PHE A 29 14.89 4.62 4.57
N ARG A 30 15.26 5.80 5.08
CA ARG A 30 16.38 5.99 6.04
C ARG A 30 17.67 5.24 5.69
N GLY A 31 18.12 5.36 4.44
CA GLY A 31 19.36 4.73 3.95
C GLY A 31 19.22 3.27 3.50
N HIS A 32 18.02 2.71 3.55
CA HIS A 32 17.71 1.37 3.04
C HIS A 32 16.80 1.42 1.81
N GLN A 33 16.85 0.35 1.01
CA GLN A 33 15.87 0.08 -0.03
C GLN A 33 14.91 -0.99 0.49
N VAL A 34 13.62 -0.65 0.62
CA VAL A 34 12.58 -1.59 1.07
C VAL A 34 11.77 -2.01 -0.14
N CYS A 35 11.79 -3.30 -0.45
CA CYS A 35 11.12 -3.87 -1.60
C CYS A 35 10.02 -4.85 -1.18
N GLY A 36 8.91 -4.83 -1.91
CA GLY A 36 7.78 -5.74 -1.72
C GLY A 36 7.05 -6.05 -3.04
N MET A 37 6.01 -6.86 -2.95
CA MET A 37 5.22 -7.25 -4.11
C MET A 37 4.47 -6.07 -4.72
N GLY A 38 4.56 -5.90 -6.05
CA GLY A 38 3.72 -4.97 -6.81
C GLY A 38 2.32 -5.51 -7.10
N PRO A 39 1.51 -4.74 -7.88
CA PRO A 39 0.20 -5.20 -8.36
C PRO A 39 0.29 -6.60 -8.98
N PRO A 40 -0.69 -7.50 -8.74
CA PRO A 40 -2.00 -7.26 -8.14
C PRO A 40 -2.02 -7.16 -6.60
N SER A 41 -0.86 -7.26 -5.94
CA SER A 41 -0.78 -7.00 -4.51
C SER A 41 -0.79 -5.49 -4.23
N SER A 42 -1.42 -5.11 -3.11
CA SER A 42 -1.32 -3.75 -2.56
C SER A 42 -0.19 -3.61 -1.53
N GLY A 43 0.41 -4.73 -1.09
CA GLY A 43 1.31 -4.75 0.06
C GLY A 43 2.56 -3.87 -0.10
N GLY A 44 3.29 -4.02 -1.21
CA GLY A 44 4.50 -3.23 -1.46
C GLY A 44 4.21 -1.73 -1.56
N LEU A 45 3.11 -1.36 -2.21
CA LEU A 45 2.68 0.04 -2.32
C LEU A 45 2.23 0.62 -0.98
N SER A 46 1.35 -0.06 -0.25
CA SER A 46 0.86 0.46 1.04
C SER A 46 1.98 0.57 2.07
N VAL A 47 2.87 -0.42 2.17
CA VAL A 47 4.05 -0.33 3.05
C VAL A 47 4.97 0.79 2.59
N GLY A 48 5.22 0.90 1.28
CA GLY A 48 6.05 1.95 0.72
C GLY A 48 5.51 3.36 1.00
N GLN A 49 4.18 3.54 0.92
CA GLN A 49 3.52 4.78 1.31
C GLN A 49 3.69 5.08 2.79
N ILE A 50 3.41 4.13 3.68
CA ILE A 50 3.55 4.32 5.13
C ILE A 50 4.96 4.76 5.47
N LEU A 51 5.98 4.06 4.96
CA LEU A 51 7.38 4.41 5.19
C LEU A 51 7.74 5.78 4.62
N GLY A 52 7.30 6.08 3.39
CA GLY A 52 7.55 7.35 2.74
C GLY A 52 6.92 8.56 3.46
N LEU A 53 5.74 8.38 4.07
CA LEU A 53 5.11 9.38 4.92
C LEU A 53 5.89 9.57 6.23
N LEU A 54 6.28 8.47 6.88
CA LEU A 54 7.03 8.48 8.14
C LEU A 54 8.45 9.03 8.00
N ASP A 55 9.05 8.94 6.82
CA ASP A 55 10.41 9.47 6.56
C ASP A 55 10.49 11.00 6.74
N ARG A 56 9.35 11.68 6.83
CA ARG A 56 9.25 13.14 7.00
C ARG A 56 9.17 13.58 8.46
N PHE A 57 9.16 12.64 9.39
CA PHE A 57 8.99 12.90 10.81
C PHE A 57 10.07 12.20 11.64
N PRO A 58 10.50 12.79 12.76
CA PRO A 58 11.26 12.06 13.76
C PRO A 58 10.36 10.95 14.32
N VAL A 59 10.86 9.72 14.27
CA VAL A 59 10.18 8.55 14.84
C VAL A 59 11.07 8.06 15.97
N GLY A 60 10.51 8.01 17.17
CA GLY A 60 11.16 7.63 18.41
C GLY A 60 11.14 6.12 18.66
N SER A 61 11.08 5.73 19.93
CA SER A 61 10.96 4.32 20.31
C SER A 61 9.61 3.73 19.89
N PRO A 62 9.49 2.40 19.75
CA PRO A 62 8.22 1.75 19.39
C PRO A 62 7.05 2.09 20.33
N ASP A 63 7.33 2.37 21.59
CA ASP A 63 6.32 2.69 22.61
C ASP A 63 6.03 4.19 22.76
N ASP A 64 6.73 5.05 21.99
CA ASP A 64 6.47 6.49 22.01
C ASP A 64 5.06 6.78 21.43
N PRO A 65 4.16 7.44 22.19
CA PRO A 65 2.82 7.73 21.72
C PRO A 65 2.77 8.55 20.43
N GLN A 66 3.74 9.45 20.20
CA GLN A 66 3.80 10.22 18.95
C GLN A 66 4.21 9.36 17.76
N THR A 67 5.13 8.43 17.96
CA THR A 67 5.50 7.41 16.97
C THR A 67 4.32 6.52 16.60
N LEU A 68 3.58 6.01 17.60
CA LEU A 68 2.40 5.18 17.36
C LEU A 68 1.28 5.95 16.65
N ARG A 69 1.06 7.22 17.01
CA ARG A 69 0.12 8.10 16.31
C ARG A 69 0.50 8.26 14.84
N LEU A 70 1.75 8.64 14.56
CA LEU A 70 2.23 8.83 13.19
C LEU A 70 2.10 7.55 12.36
N LEU A 71 2.45 6.40 12.93
CA LEU A 71 2.31 5.11 12.26
C LEU A 71 0.84 4.78 11.95
N GLY A 72 -0.07 4.99 12.90
CA GLY A 72 -1.50 4.78 12.72
C GLY A 72 -2.08 5.70 11.65
N ASP A 73 -1.77 7.00 11.72
CA ASP A 73 -2.26 8.01 10.79
C ASP A 73 -1.72 7.79 9.37
N ALA A 74 -0.43 7.45 9.23
CA ALA A 74 0.18 7.11 7.94
C ALA A 74 -0.44 5.84 7.34
N SER A 75 -0.68 4.81 8.16
CA SER A 75 -1.37 3.59 7.76
C SER A 75 -2.77 3.89 7.24
N ARG A 76 -3.49 4.77 7.94
CA ARG A 76 -4.84 5.15 7.56
C ARG A 76 -4.88 5.86 6.19
N LEU A 77 -3.95 6.76 5.92
CA LEU A 77 -3.82 7.41 4.61
C LEU A 77 -3.48 6.40 3.50
N ALA A 78 -2.53 5.50 3.75
CA ALA A 78 -2.16 4.45 2.79
C ALA A 78 -3.33 3.48 2.50
N PHE A 79 -4.17 3.18 3.49
CA PHE A 79 -5.37 2.36 3.29
C PHE A 79 -6.48 3.08 2.54
N ALA A 80 -6.61 4.41 2.69
CA ALA A 80 -7.50 5.21 1.86
C ALA A 80 -7.07 5.17 0.39
N ASP A 81 -5.78 5.34 0.12
CA ASP A 81 -5.22 5.25 -1.24
C ASP A 81 -5.35 3.84 -1.81
N ARG A 82 -5.11 2.81 -0.98
CA ARG A 82 -5.35 1.42 -1.34
C ARG A 82 -6.79 1.20 -1.80
N GLY A 83 -7.77 1.65 -1.02
CA GLY A 83 -9.18 1.49 -1.32
C GLY A 83 -9.60 2.24 -2.59
N ARG A 84 -8.93 3.34 -2.92
CA ARG A 84 -9.25 4.18 -4.08
C ARG A 84 -8.56 3.77 -5.37
N TYR A 85 -7.32 3.28 -5.32
CA TYR A 85 -6.45 3.16 -6.48
C TYR A 85 -5.91 1.76 -6.76
N MET A 86 -5.79 0.88 -5.77
CA MET A 86 -5.03 -0.37 -5.92
C MET A 86 -5.92 -1.55 -6.32
N ALA A 87 -5.52 -2.28 -7.36
CA ALA A 87 -6.26 -3.39 -7.92
C ALA A 87 -5.33 -4.30 -8.77
N ASP A 88 -5.89 -5.22 -9.54
CA ASP A 88 -5.14 -5.91 -10.58
C ASP A 88 -4.88 -4.97 -11.76
N SER A 89 -3.61 -4.61 -11.95
CA SER A 89 -3.17 -3.67 -12.99
C SER A 89 -3.40 -4.17 -14.40
N ASP A 90 -3.64 -5.48 -14.59
CA ASP A 90 -3.96 -6.04 -15.91
C ASP A 90 -5.40 -5.69 -16.34
N PHE A 91 -6.25 -5.27 -15.41
CA PHE A 91 -7.66 -4.99 -15.64
C PHE A 91 -8.02 -3.52 -15.46
N VAL A 92 -7.32 -2.80 -14.58
CA VAL A 92 -7.55 -1.36 -14.35
C VAL A 92 -6.24 -0.59 -14.29
N PRO A 93 -6.19 0.63 -14.87
CA PRO A 93 -5.01 1.49 -14.74
C PRO A 93 -4.74 1.85 -13.27
N MET A 94 -3.48 1.68 -12.85
CA MET A 94 -3.03 2.02 -11.51
C MET A 94 -1.96 3.12 -11.53
N PRO A 95 -2.08 4.17 -10.71
CA PRO A 95 -1.05 5.20 -10.58
C PRO A 95 0.13 4.74 -9.69
N THR A 96 0.70 3.56 -9.96
CA THR A 96 1.71 2.88 -9.12
C THR A 96 2.88 3.79 -8.76
N GLU A 97 3.52 4.43 -9.74
CA GLU A 97 4.67 5.33 -9.51
C GLU A 97 4.25 6.61 -8.77
N GLY A 98 3.08 7.15 -9.10
CA GLY A 98 2.55 8.36 -8.46
C GLY A 98 2.29 8.17 -6.97
N LEU A 99 1.76 7.00 -6.58
CA LEU A 99 1.41 6.67 -5.19
C LEU A 99 2.63 6.63 -4.25
N ILE A 100 3.83 6.41 -4.78
CA ILE A 100 5.10 6.38 -4.03
C ILE A 100 6.07 7.47 -4.46
N SER A 101 5.63 8.42 -5.27
CA SER A 101 6.47 9.54 -5.69
C SER A 101 6.79 10.45 -4.51
N GLU A 102 7.99 11.02 -4.50
CA GLU A 102 8.43 11.91 -3.43
C GLU A 102 7.49 13.11 -3.27
N GLU A 103 7.03 13.69 -4.38
CA GLU A 103 6.09 14.81 -4.40
C GLU A 103 4.76 14.45 -3.73
N TYR A 104 4.15 13.32 -4.15
CA TYR A 104 2.89 12.88 -3.59
C TYR A 104 3.00 12.60 -2.10
N LEU A 105 4.02 11.85 -1.69
CA LEU A 105 4.26 11.51 -0.28
C LEU A 105 4.54 12.77 0.56
N THR A 106 5.26 13.76 0.04
CA THR A 106 5.44 15.06 0.70
C THR A 106 4.11 15.75 0.95
N SER A 107 3.27 15.83 -0.08
CA SER A 107 1.97 16.49 0.00
C SER A 107 1.06 15.77 1.00
N ARG A 108 1.04 14.44 0.96
CA ARG A 108 0.19 13.58 1.77
C ARG A 108 0.64 13.59 3.24
N ALA A 109 1.96 13.61 3.49
CA ALA A 109 2.54 13.74 4.82
C ALA A 109 2.18 15.07 5.52
N SER A 110 1.82 16.10 4.77
CA SER A 110 1.36 17.36 5.37
C SER A 110 0.11 17.20 6.24
N LEU A 111 -0.71 16.18 5.97
CA LEU A 111 -1.90 15.83 6.76
C LEU A 111 -1.57 15.24 8.14
N LEU A 112 -0.34 14.79 8.34
CA LEU A 112 0.14 14.23 9.61
C LEU A 112 0.67 15.31 10.57
N LYS A 113 0.76 16.56 10.09
CA LYS A 113 1.24 17.70 10.89
C LYS A 113 0.23 18.04 11.99
N GLY A 114 0.76 18.15 13.20
CA GLY A 114 -0.02 18.48 14.39
C GLY A 114 0.09 17.41 15.46
N PRO A 115 -0.42 17.69 16.67
CA PRO A 115 -0.29 16.80 17.81
C PRO A 115 -1.39 15.72 17.87
N ASN A 116 -2.48 15.91 17.11
CA ASN A 116 -3.70 15.12 17.23
C ASN A 116 -3.73 13.99 16.20
N ALA A 117 -4.34 12.88 16.61
CA ALA A 117 -4.66 11.80 15.68
C ALA A 117 -5.68 12.27 14.65
N LEU A 118 -5.59 11.66 13.49
CA LEU A 118 -6.32 12.03 12.29
C LEU A 118 -7.76 11.45 12.42
N LEU A 119 -8.81 12.28 12.33
CA LEU A 119 -10.20 11.87 12.66
C LEU A 119 -10.89 11.08 11.53
N GLU A 120 -10.74 11.51 10.27
CA GLU A 120 -11.26 10.78 9.09
C GLU A 120 -10.23 10.66 7.97
N ALA A 121 -10.21 9.52 7.27
CA ALA A 121 -9.27 9.28 6.20
C ALA A 121 -9.69 10.11 4.97
N LEU A 122 -8.95 11.19 4.69
CA LEU A 122 -9.22 12.12 3.58
C LEU A 122 -8.73 11.59 2.23
#